data_AF-A0A6B2DU51-F1
#
_entry.id   AF-A0A6B2DU51-F1
#
_cell.length_a   1.000
_cell.length_b   1.000
_cell.length_c   1.000
_cell.angle_alpha   90.00
_cell.angle_beta   90.00
_cell.angle_gamma   90.00
#
_symmetry.space_group_name_H-M   'P 1'
#
loop_
_entity.id
_entity.type
_entity.pdbx_description
1 polymer ?
#
loop_
_entity_poly.entity_id
_entity_poly.type
_entity_poly.pdbx_seq_one_letter_code
_entity_poly.pdbx_strand_id
1 'polypeptide(L)'
;LVELGPDGTLSAMVDAVPLLRKDRGEELSAVTALARLHVSGVDVDWTAFFGGGGAWLDLPTYAFSHDRYWPEGFHGGAGDLRLSGLRSAEHPLLGGAVALPESDGFLFTGALSVQLQPWLADHAVLGTVLFPGTGFMELAIRAGDEVGCDLVDELTLEAPLALPPTGGVHIQVMVGAPDESGARFLTVHTRPEGLGEQPWTRNASGRLAVGERRDDFDATAWPPAGAEPVGLDGFYEGLAEGEYVYGPVFQGLRALWRRGDDVFAEVALPEHKQADGALFALHPALLDAAQHAAGFTAIAVDGRARLPFS
;
A
#
# COMPACT_ATOMS: atom_id res chain seq x y z
N LEU A 1 50.90 21.19 27.85
CA LEU A 1 51.82 22.32 28.16
C LEU A 1 52.57 22.70 26.88
N VAL A 2 52.97 23.97 26.71
CA VAL A 2 53.74 24.43 25.54
C VAL A 2 55.03 25.06 26.00
N GLU A 3 56.16 24.67 25.41
CA GLU A 3 57.45 25.33 25.62
C GLU A 3 57.64 26.40 24.52
N LEU A 4 57.75 27.65 24.95
CA LEU A 4 58.05 28.79 24.10
C LEU A 4 59.55 29.06 24.15
N GLY A 5 60.21 28.90 23.02
CA GLY A 5 61.66 29.09 22.92
C GLY A 5 62.22 28.39 21.68
N PRO A 6 63.52 28.59 21.38
CA PRO A 6 64.16 28.07 20.18
C PRO A 6 64.45 26.55 20.22
N ASP A 7 64.17 25.87 21.33
CA ASP A 7 64.42 24.44 21.53
C ASP A 7 63.30 23.77 22.35
N GLY A 8 63.39 22.46 22.54
CA GLY A 8 62.42 21.65 23.29
C GLY A 8 62.95 21.03 24.59
N THR A 9 63.88 21.72 25.25
CA THR A 9 64.62 21.20 26.41
C THR A 9 63.73 20.93 27.63
N LEU A 10 62.79 21.82 27.92
CA LEU A 10 61.88 21.67 29.06
C LEU A 10 60.77 20.66 28.74
N SER A 11 60.42 20.53 27.46
CA SER A 11 59.37 19.64 26.97
C SER A 11 59.64 18.17 27.30
N ALA A 12 60.92 17.77 27.29
CA ALA A 12 61.35 16.43 27.69
C ALA A 12 61.18 16.15 29.20
N MET A 13 61.06 17.18 30.02
CA MET A 13 60.96 17.07 31.48
C MET A 13 59.52 17.10 32.00
N VAL A 14 58.59 17.72 31.25
CA VAL A 14 57.21 17.99 31.72
C VAL A 14 56.11 17.61 30.73
N ASP A 15 56.38 16.70 29.79
CA ASP A 15 55.44 16.25 28.74
C ASP A 15 54.71 17.43 28.06
N ALA A 16 55.51 18.34 27.49
CA ALA A 16 55.04 19.53 26.78
C ALA A 16 55.29 19.42 25.27
N VAL A 17 54.56 20.23 24.49
CA VAL A 17 54.78 20.39 23.06
C VAL A 17 55.75 21.57 22.85
N PRO A 18 56.95 21.36 22.28
CA PRO A 18 57.86 22.46 21.97
C PRO A 18 57.40 23.21 20.72
N LEU A 19 57.40 24.54 20.78
CA LEU A 19 56.99 25.38 19.65
C LEU A 19 58.05 25.40 18.54
N LEU A 20 59.34 25.50 18.89
CA LEU A 20 60.47 25.47 17.94
C LEU A 20 61.50 24.41 18.32
N ARG A 21 62.38 24.08 17.37
CA ARG A 21 63.54 23.22 17.57
C ARG A 21 64.74 23.74 16.80
N LYS A 22 65.92 23.70 17.43
CA LYS A 22 67.18 24.26 16.90
C LYS A 22 67.60 23.75 15.51
N ASP A 23 67.18 22.54 15.14
CA ASP A 23 67.57 21.86 13.88
C ASP A 23 66.39 21.72 12.89
N ARG A 24 65.34 22.55 13.01
CA ARG A 24 64.16 22.50 12.14
C ARG A 24 63.72 23.90 11.71
N GLY A 25 63.10 23.99 10.54
CA GLY A 25 62.49 25.24 10.07
C GLY A 25 61.43 25.74 11.06
N GLU A 26 61.46 27.03 11.36
CA GLU A 26 60.60 27.64 12.39
C GLU A 26 59.12 27.54 12.03
N GLU A 27 58.74 27.88 10.79
CA GLU A 27 57.36 27.84 10.32
C GLU A 27 56.75 26.44 10.44
N LEU A 28 57.44 25.42 9.92
CA LEU A 28 56.98 24.03 9.99
C LEU A 28 56.91 23.54 11.43
N SER A 29 57.85 23.95 12.30
CA SER A 29 57.86 23.57 13.70
C SER A 29 56.66 24.16 14.45
N ALA A 30 56.36 25.44 14.22
CA ALA A 30 55.24 26.12 14.82
C ALA A 30 53.88 25.52 14.37
N VAL A 31 53.68 25.30 13.06
CA VAL A 31 52.45 24.67 12.54
C VAL A 31 52.28 23.24 13.07
N THR A 32 53.37 22.48 13.14
CA THR A 32 53.35 21.12 13.69
C THR A 32 53.00 21.13 15.18
N ALA A 33 53.49 22.11 15.95
CA ALA A 33 53.15 22.25 17.36
C ALA A 33 51.66 22.58 17.55
N LEU A 34 51.10 23.50 16.75
CA LEU A 34 49.67 23.81 16.76
C LEU A 34 48.80 22.60 16.38
N ALA A 35 49.19 21.84 15.34
CA ALA A 35 48.50 20.62 14.94
C ALA A 35 48.51 19.57 16.06
N ARG A 36 49.64 19.40 16.77
CA ARG A 36 49.74 18.49 17.92
C ARG A 36 48.83 18.91 19.06
N LEU A 37 48.78 20.20 19.36
CA LEU A 37 47.88 20.73 20.39
C LEU A 37 46.41 20.48 20.03
N HIS A 38 46.04 20.72 18.77
CA HIS A 38 44.69 20.48 18.27
C HIS A 38 44.28 18.99 18.35
N VAL A 39 45.15 18.07 17.90
CA VAL A 39 44.89 16.62 17.99
C VAL A 39 44.81 16.15 19.46
N SER A 40 45.53 16.80 20.36
CA SER A 40 45.44 16.56 21.81
C SER A 40 44.24 17.24 22.48
N GLY A 41 43.33 17.85 21.73
CA GLY A 41 42.08 18.43 22.23
C GLY A 41 42.20 19.86 22.76
N VAL A 42 43.32 20.55 22.52
CA VAL A 42 43.44 21.99 22.81
C VAL A 42 42.72 22.77 21.71
N ASP A 43 41.88 23.71 22.12
CA ASP A 43 41.21 24.61 21.18
C ASP A 43 42.23 25.61 20.61
N VAL A 44 42.48 25.50 19.30
CA VAL A 44 43.41 26.35 18.55
C VAL A 44 42.58 27.27 17.67
N ASP A 45 42.77 28.58 17.83
CA ASP A 45 42.10 29.57 17.00
C ASP A 45 42.71 29.62 15.60
N TRP A 46 42.24 28.73 14.73
CA TRP A 46 42.63 28.69 13.32
C TRP A 46 42.15 29.92 12.55
N THR A 47 41.10 30.60 13.01
CA THR A 47 40.61 31.84 12.38
C THR A 47 41.64 32.96 12.53
N ALA A 48 42.20 33.13 13.73
CA ALA A 48 43.29 34.06 13.98
C ALA A 48 44.57 33.67 13.22
N PHE A 49 44.89 32.38 13.15
CA PHE A 49 46.07 31.88 12.43
C PHE A 49 46.03 32.23 10.93
N PHE A 50 44.88 32.12 10.27
CA PHE A 50 44.70 32.47 8.86
C PHE A 50 44.28 33.94 8.62
N GLY A 51 44.27 34.78 9.67
CA GLY A 51 43.92 36.19 9.55
C GLY A 51 42.48 36.47 9.10
N GLY A 52 41.55 35.53 9.34
CA GLY A 52 40.14 35.65 8.97
C GLY A 52 39.82 35.58 7.46
N GLY A 53 40.81 35.26 6.61
CA GLY A 53 40.64 35.10 5.17
C GLY A 53 40.63 33.63 4.73
N GLY A 54 39.83 33.30 3.71
CA GLY A 54 39.78 31.96 3.11
C GLY A 54 38.55 31.74 2.21
N ALA A 55 38.57 30.65 1.45
CA ALA A 55 37.41 30.15 0.70
C ALA A 55 37.04 28.75 1.20
N TRP A 56 35.75 28.48 1.33
CA TRP A 56 35.27 27.14 1.65
C TRP A 56 35.41 26.24 0.42
N LEU A 57 35.93 25.03 0.62
CA LEU A 57 36.09 24.02 -0.41
C LEU A 57 35.34 22.77 0.02
N ASP A 58 34.71 22.09 -0.94
CA ASP A 58 34.13 20.78 -0.69
C ASP A 58 35.24 19.76 -0.44
N LEU A 59 35.20 19.16 0.74
CA LEU A 59 36.08 18.05 1.12
C LEU A 59 35.31 16.73 0.97
N PRO A 60 36.01 15.59 0.80
CA PRO A 60 35.39 14.28 0.90
C PRO A 60 34.56 14.18 2.19
N THR A 61 33.36 13.63 2.08
CA THR A 61 32.48 13.43 3.23
C THR A 61 33.13 12.48 4.24
N TYR A 62 32.72 12.59 5.51
CA TYR A 62 33.17 11.67 6.56
C TYR A 62 32.98 10.22 6.14
N ALA A 63 34.04 9.42 6.26
CA ALA A 63 34.01 8.00 5.94
C ALA A 63 33.33 7.23 7.09
N PHE A 64 32.00 7.20 7.10
CA PHE A 64 31.24 6.40 8.06
C PHE A 64 31.64 4.91 7.98
N SER A 65 31.66 4.22 9.13
CA SER A 65 31.81 2.76 9.14
C SER A 65 30.54 2.12 8.57
N HIS A 66 30.67 1.33 7.51
CA HIS A 66 29.56 0.65 6.85
C HIS A 66 29.29 -0.72 7.49
N ASP A 67 29.13 -0.73 8.81
CA ASP A 67 28.75 -1.94 9.53
C ASP A 67 27.25 -2.17 9.37
N ARG A 68 26.88 -3.41 8.99
CA ARG A 68 25.49 -3.80 8.79
C ARG A 68 24.81 -4.02 10.14
N TYR A 69 24.17 -3.00 10.66
CA TYR A 69 23.28 -3.11 11.82
C TYR A 69 21.84 -3.33 11.34
N TRP A 70 21.52 -4.58 11.02
CA TRP A 70 20.16 -5.00 10.65
C TRP A 70 19.69 -6.10 11.63
N PRO A 71 18.43 -6.11 12.09
CA PRO A 71 17.93 -7.20 12.91
C PRO A 71 18.03 -8.51 12.14
N GLU A 72 18.81 -9.47 12.64
CA GLU A 72 18.81 -10.85 12.13
C GLU A 72 17.49 -11.50 12.58
N GLY A 73 16.55 -11.63 11.66
CA GLY A 73 15.27 -12.28 11.94
C GLY A 73 15.48 -13.74 12.32
N PHE A 74 14.76 -14.21 13.35
CA PHE A 74 14.52 -15.63 13.55
C PHE A 74 14.06 -16.26 12.22
N HIS A 75 14.47 -17.50 11.93
CA HIS A 75 13.89 -18.28 10.84
C HIS A 75 12.38 -18.41 11.11
N GLY A 76 11.59 -17.60 10.39
CA GLY A 76 10.22 -17.23 10.73
C GLY A 76 10.17 -15.78 11.22
N GLY A 77 10.30 -14.82 10.30
CA GLY A 77 10.27 -13.39 10.62
C GLY A 77 8.95 -12.97 11.28
N ALA A 78 8.92 -11.80 11.90
CA ALA A 78 7.66 -11.17 12.29
C ALA A 78 6.75 -11.09 11.05
N GLY A 79 5.66 -11.86 11.04
CA GLY A 79 4.78 -12.03 9.88
C GLY A 79 4.81 -13.40 9.21
N ASP A 80 5.61 -14.37 9.67
CA ASP A 80 5.46 -15.77 9.22
C ASP A 80 4.21 -16.39 9.84
N LEU A 81 3.10 -16.24 9.13
CA LEU A 81 1.77 -16.75 9.48
C LEU A 81 1.77 -18.26 9.75
N ARG A 82 2.74 -19.01 9.21
CA ARG A 82 2.87 -20.46 9.43
C ARG A 82 3.13 -20.81 10.89
N LEU A 83 3.85 -19.95 11.62
CA LEU A 83 4.08 -20.13 13.05
C LEU A 83 2.78 -19.99 13.88
N SER A 84 1.79 -19.28 13.35
CA SER A 84 0.44 -19.16 13.92
C SER A 84 -0.52 -20.23 13.41
N GLY A 85 -0.04 -21.24 12.68
CA GLY A 85 -0.87 -22.29 12.08
C GLY A 85 -1.72 -21.82 10.89
N LEU A 86 -1.47 -20.60 10.39
CA LEU A 86 -2.18 -20.01 9.26
C LEU A 86 -1.39 -20.26 7.96
N ARG A 87 -2.11 -20.58 6.88
CA ARG A 87 -1.53 -20.52 5.53
C ARG A 87 -1.63 -19.10 5.00
N SER A 88 -0.73 -18.70 4.09
CA SER A 88 -0.93 -17.46 3.34
C SER A 88 -2.16 -17.61 2.45
N ALA A 89 -3.02 -16.61 2.43
CA ALA A 89 -4.10 -16.53 1.45
C ALA A 89 -3.62 -15.95 0.11
N GLU A 90 -2.36 -15.54 -0.03
CA GLU A 90 -1.77 -15.05 -1.29
C GLU A 90 -2.61 -13.94 -1.96
N HIS A 91 -3.20 -13.05 -1.14
CA HIS A 91 -4.12 -12.03 -1.63
C HIS A 91 -3.93 -10.69 -0.90
N PRO A 92 -4.00 -9.53 -1.56
CA PRO A 92 -3.71 -8.23 -0.93
C PRO A 92 -4.63 -7.83 0.23
N LEU A 93 -5.86 -8.37 0.27
CA LEU A 93 -6.86 -8.09 1.31
C LEU A 93 -7.02 -9.21 2.34
N LEU A 94 -6.39 -10.38 2.11
CA LEU A 94 -6.48 -11.54 2.99
C LEU A 94 -5.07 -12.03 3.31
N GLY A 95 -4.70 -12.01 4.59
CA GLY A 95 -3.38 -12.47 5.02
C GLY A 95 -3.34 -13.97 5.23
N GLY A 96 -4.36 -14.50 5.93
CA GLY A 96 -4.37 -15.88 6.43
C GLY A 96 -5.54 -16.71 5.88
N ALA A 97 -5.32 -18.01 5.74
CA ALA A 97 -6.33 -19.01 5.44
C ALA A 97 -6.19 -20.23 6.37
N VAL A 98 -7.31 -20.75 6.84
CA VAL A 98 -7.40 -21.90 7.76
C VAL A 98 -8.50 -22.84 7.29
N ALA A 99 -8.16 -24.11 7.07
CA ALA A 99 -9.15 -25.16 6.93
C ALA A 99 -9.74 -25.49 8.31
N LEU A 100 -11.06 -25.50 8.42
CA LEU A 100 -11.77 -25.82 9.65
C LEU A 100 -11.90 -27.34 9.76
N PRO A 101 -11.38 -27.96 10.85
CA PRO A 101 -11.54 -29.39 11.05
C PRO A 101 -13.04 -29.75 11.11
N GLU A 102 -13.36 -30.97 10.70
CA GLU A 102 -14.69 -31.59 10.82
C GLU A 102 -15.84 -30.94 10.01
N SER A 103 -15.60 -29.85 9.28
CA SER A 103 -16.65 -29.15 8.51
C SER A 103 -16.34 -28.96 7.03
N ASP A 104 -15.18 -29.40 6.53
CA ASP A 104 -14.67 -29.12 5.17
C ASP A 104 -14.80 -27.63 4.75
N GLY A 105 -14.83 -26.75 5.76
CA GLY A 105 -14.98 -25.31 5.62
C GLY A 105 -13.63 -24.60 5.70
N PHE A 106 -13.64 -23.33 5.33
CA PHE A 106 -12.47 -22.47 5.36
C PHE A 106 -12.78 -21.14 6.03
N LEU A 107 -11.80 -20.62 6.76
CA LEU A 107 -11.78 -19.27 7.31
C LEU A 107 -10.59 -18.52 6.72
N PHE A 108 -10.86 -17.39 6.08
CA PHE A 108 -9.86 -16.42 5.67
C PHE A 108 -9.89 -15.24 6.61
N THR A 109 -8.72 -14.65 6.88
CA THR A 109 -8.57 -13.51 7.78
C THR A 109 -7.73 -12.42 7.12
N GLY A 110 -8.12 -11.17 7.29
CA GLY A 110 -7.38 -10.01 6.81
C GLY A 110 -7.59 -8.77 7.67
N ALA A 111 -6.96 -7.68 7.25
CA ALA A 111 -7.15 -6.35 7.82
C ALA A 111 -7.29 -5.34 6.68
N LEU A 112 -8.30 -4.48 6.78
CA LEU A 112 -8.58 -3.41 5.83
C LEU A 112 -8.35 -2.07 6.51
N SER A 113 -7.56 -1.22 5.85
CA SER A 113 -7.19 0.08 6.38
C SER A 113 -6.72 0.96 5.24
N VAL A 114 -7.05 2.24 5.27
CA VAL A 114 -6.51 3.21 4.30
C VAL A 114 -4.99 3.36 4.41
N GLN A 115 -4.38 2.99 5.54
CA GLN A 115 -2.92 2.98 5.70
C GLN A 115 -2.27 1.75 5.04
N LEU A 116 -2.92 0.59 5.12
CA LEU A 116 -2.42 -0.65 4.53
C LEU A 116 -2.72 -0.72 3.03
N GLN A 117 -3.89 -0.22 2.62
CA GLN A 117 -4.33 -0.18 1.23
C GLN A 117 -4.78 1.26 0.87
N PRO A 118 -3.85 2.17 0.53
CA PRO A 118 -4.16 3.57 0.28
C PRO A 118 -5.20 3.84 -0.80
N TRP A 119 -5.32 2.95 -1.79
CA TRP A 119 -6.32 3.05 -2.84
C TRP A 119 -7.76 2.97 -2.33
N LEU A 120 -8.00 2.41 -1.14
CA LEU A 120 -9.35 2.38 -0.54
C LEU A 120 -9.89 3.79 -0.25
N ALA A 121 -9.01 4.77 0.00
CA ALA A 121 -9.42 6.15 0.24
C ALA A 121 -10.05 6.81 -1.00
N ASP A 122 -9.80 6.27 -2.20
CA ASP A 122 -10.34 6.78 -3.46
C ASP A 122 -11.80 6.35 -3.70
N HIS A 123 -12.43 5.61 -2.79
CA HIS A 123 -13.84 5.25 -2.89
C HIS A 123 -14.64 5.88 -1.74
N ALA A 124 -15.01 7.15 -1.93
CA ALA A 124 -15.74 7.93 -0.95
C ALA A 124 -17.14 8.33 -1.45
N VAL A 125 -18.14 8.15 -0.59
CA VAL A 125 -19.54 8.47 -0.90
C VAL A 125 -20.13 9.20 0.30
N LEU A 126 -20.78 10.35 0.07
CA LEU A 126 -21.26 11.24 1.13
C LEU A 126 -20.14 11.60 2.14
N GLY A 127 -18.91 11.81 1.64
CA GLY A 127 -17.73 12.10 2.46
C GLY A 127 -17.23 10.94 3.33
N THR A 128 -17.77 9.73 3.17
CA THR A 128 -17.38 8.54 3.93
C THR A 128 -16.63 7.57 3.02
N VAL A 129 -15.44 7.13 3.44
CA VAL A 129 -14.70 6.07 2.73
C VAL A 129 -15.44 4.75 2.95
N LEU A 130 -15.95 4.18 1.86
CA LEU A 130 -16.67 2.90 1.87
C LEU A 130 -15.81 1.85 1.18
N PHE A 131 -15.73 0.66 1.77
CA PHE A 131 -15.20 -0.49 1.05
C PHE A 131 -16.14 -0.80 -0.13
N PRO A 132 -15.63 -0.88 -1.37
CA PRO A 132 -16.48 -1.01 -2.54
C PRO A 132 -17.19 -2.36 -2.56
N GLY A 133 -18.40 -2.40 -3.13
CA GLY A 133 -19.15 -3.66 -3.31
C GLY A 133 -18.35 -4.71 -4.10
N THR A 134 -17.60 -4.25 -5.10
CA THR A 134 -16.68 -5.05 -5.90
C THR A 134 -15.52 -5.64 -5.11
N GLY A 135 -15.18 -5.05 -3.96
CA GLY A 135 -14.22 -5.62 -3.01
C GLY A 135 -14.74 -6.89 -2.36
N PHE A 136 -16.04 -6.95 -2.03
CA PHE A 136 -16.65 -8.18 -1.52
C PHE A 136 -16.71 -9.28 -2.60
N MET A 137 -16.95 -8.89 -3.85
CA MET A 137 -16.91 -9.81 -4.99
C MET A 137 -15.52 -10.44 -5.16
N GLU A 138 -14.47 -9.63 -5.13
CA GLU A 138 -13.08 -10.11 -5.20
C GLU A 138 -12.73 -11.07 -4.05
N LEU A 139 -13.18 -10.76 -2.83
CA LEU A 139 -13.01 -11.66 -1.68
C LEU A 139 -13.74 -12.99 -1.87
N ALA A 140 -14.92 -12.98 -2.48
CA ALA A 140 -15.68 -14.19 -2.80
C ALA A 140 -14.98 -15.02 -3.88
N ILE A 141 -14.44 -14.39 -4.92
CA ILE A 141 -13.66 -15.07 -5.98
C ILE A 141 -12.44 -15.76 -5.37
N ARG A 142 -11.62 -15.03 -4.61
CA ARG A 142 -10.44 -15.63 -3.97
C ARG A 142 -10.80 -16.77 -3.04
N ALA A 143 -11.90 -16.65 -2.29
CA ALA A 143 -12.38 -17.73 -1.43
C ALA A 143 -12.84 -18.96 -2.25
N GLY A 144 -13.49 -18.72 -3.39
CA GLY A 144 -13.85 -19.73 -4.39
C GLY A 144 -12.65 -20.50 -4.93
N ASP A 145 -11.59 -19.78 -5.33
CA ASP A 145 -10.36 -20.39 -5.84
C ASP A 145 -9.73 -21.39 -4.85
N GLU A 146 -9.76 -21.09 -3.54
CA GLU A 146 -9.22 -22.00 -2.52
C GLU A 146 -9.99 -23.32 -2.43
N VAL A 147 -11.30 -23.27 -2.65
CA VAL A 147 -12.21 -24.42 -2.48
C VAL A 147 -12.59 -25.08 -3.80
N GLY A 148 -12.01 -24.61 -4.91
CA GLY A 148 -12.26 -25.11 -6.26
C GLY A 148 -13.62 -24.73 -6.84
N CYS A 149 -14.20 -23.60 -6.41
CA CYS A 149 -15.42 -23.02 -7.00
C CYS A 149 -15.05 -21.83 -7.89
N ASP A 150 -15.30 -21.93 -9.18
CA ASP A 150 -14.95 -20.95 -10.23
C ASP A 150 -16.12 -20.00 -10.58
N LEU A 151 -17.27 -20.14 -9.91
CA LEU A 151 -18.43 -19.27 -10.08
C LEU A 151 -18.92 -18.70 -8.75
N VAL A 152 -19.01 -17.37 -8.68
CA VAL A 152 -19.85 -16.68 -7.68
C VAL A 152 -21.27 -16.63 -8.24
N ASP A 153 -22.11 -17.56 -7.79
CA ASP A 153 -23.49 -17.67 -8.28
C ASP A 153 -24.41 -16.59 -7.70
N GLU A 154 -24.20 -16.25 -6.42
CA GLU A 154 -24.93 -15.20 -5.74
C GLU A 154 -24.01 -14.46 -4.76
N LEU A 155 -24.16 -13.14 -4.68
CA LEU A 155 -23.57 -12.31 -3.65
C LEU A 155 -24.55 -11.22 -3.23
N THR A 156 -24.91 -11.20 -1.96
CA THR A 156 -25.77 -10.20 -1.33
C THR A 156 -24.94 -9.33 -0.39
N LEU A 157 -24.99 -8.01 -0.57
CA LEU A 157 -24.37 -7.05 0.34
C LEU A 157 -25.41 -6.66 1.41
N GLU A 158 -25.17 -7.08 2.64
CA GLU A 158 -26.12 -6.94 3.75
C GLU A 158 -25.90 -5.67 4.58
N ALA A 159 -24.64 -5.25 4.71
CA ALA A 159 -24.29 -4.05 5.48
C ALA A 159 -23.08 -3.33 4.86
N PRO A 160 -23.17 -2.01 4.63
CA PRO A 160 -22.04 -1.23 4.14
C PRO A 160 -20.87 -1.29 5.13
N LEU A 161 -19.66 -1.25 4.60
CA LEU A 161 -18.44 -1.20 5.39
C LEU A 161 -17.77 0.17 5.24
N ALA A 162 -17.96 1.02 6.24
CA ALA A 162 -17.22 2.27 6.36
C ALA A 162 -15.83 2.02 6.94
N LEU A 163 -14.80 2.57 6.30
CA LEU A 163 -13.43 2.46 6.77
C LEU A 163 -13.06 3.71 7.59
N PRO A 164 -12.49 3.54 8.80
CA PRO A 164 -12.08 4.68 9.60
C PRO A 164 -10.87 5.38 8.95
N PRO A 165 -10.72 6.70 9.15
CA PRO A 165 -9.57 7.44 8.63
C PRO A 165 -8.25 7.03 9.30
N THR A 166 -8.32 6.46 10.50
CA THR A 166 -7.18 5.92 11.26
C THR A 166 -7.50 4.53 11.81
N GLY A 167 -6.50 3.65 11.84
CA GLY A 167 -6.67 2.25 12.21
C GLY A 167 -7.25 1.43 11.06
N GLY A 168 -7.91 0.32 11.41
CA GLY A 168 -8.50 -0.56 10.42
C GLY A 168 -9.69 -1.33 10.94
N VAL A 169 -10.14 -2.26 10.12
CA VAL A 169 -11.11 -3.29 10.48
C VAL A 169 -10.49 -4.65 10.21
N HIS A 170 -10.73 -5.61 11.09
CA HIS A 170 -10.51 -7.01 10.78
C HIS A 170 -11.62 -7.51 9.87
N ILE A 171 -11.25 -8.37 8.93
CA ILE A 171 -12.18 -9.03 8.02
C ILE A 171 -12.02 -10.54 8.12
N GLN A 172 -13.13 -11.25 8.08
CA GLN A 172 -13.22 -12.70 8.00
C GLN A 172 -14.11 -13.11 6.86
N VAL A 173 -13.65 -14.06 6.03
CA VAL A 173 -14.47 -14.72 5.03
C VAL A 173 -14.59 -16.18 5.44
N MET A 174 -15.82 -16.65 5.62
CA MET A 174 -16.11 -18.03 5.98
C MET A 174 -16.76 -18.73 4.81
N VAL A 175 -16.25 -19.90 4.44
CA VAL A 175 -16.83 -20.78 3.43
C VAL A 175 -17.23 -22.10 4.09
N GLY A 176 -18.48 -22.51 3.91
CA GLY A 176 -19.00 -23.76 4.46
C GLY A 176 -18.61 -25.01 3.68
N ALA A 177 -19.03 -26.17 4.20
CA ALA A 177 -18.96 -27.45 3.50
C ALA A 177 -19.71 -27.39 2.15
N PRO A 178 -19.36 -28.26 1.18
CA PRO A 178 -20.13 -28.36 -0.04
C PRO A 178 -21.49 -29.02 0.23
N ASP A 179 -22.53 -28.56 -0.47
CA ASP A 179 -23.81 -29.24 -0.54
C ASP A 179 -23.76 -30.42 -1.54
N GLU A 180 -24.90 -31.08 -1.76
CA GLU A 180 -25.01 -32.22 -2.68
C GLU A 180 -24.66 -31.87 -4.14
N SER A 181 -24.74 -30.60 -4.53
CA SER A 181 -24.36 -30.10 -5.86
C SER A 181 -22.89 -29.69 -5.96
N GLY A 182 -22.17 -29.70 -4.84
CA GLY A 182 -20.80 -29.16 -4.73
C GLY A 182 -20.75 -27.65 -4.50
N ALA A 183 -21.90 -26.97 -4.39
CA ALA A 183 -21.95 -25.54 -4.09
C ALA A 183 -21.67 -25.28 -2.61
N ARG A 184 -21.16 -24.09 -2.30
CA ARG A 184 -20.75 -23.70 -0.95
C ARG A 184 -21.32 -22.33 -0.60
N PHE A 185 -21.79 -22.19 0.63
CA PHE A 185 -22.20 -20.88 1.15
C PHE A 185 -20.98 -20.13 1.69
N LEU A 186 -20.96 -18.82 1.45
CA LEU A 186 -19.94 -17.91 1.97
C LEU A 186 -20.57 -16.79 2.79
N THR A 187 -19.82 -16.29 3.77
CA THR A 187 -20.18 -15.07 4.50
C THR A 187 -18.93 -14.22 4.75
N VAL A 188 -19.10 -12.90 4.68
CA VAL A 188 -18.04 -11.93 4.96
C VAL A 188 -18.44 -11.12 6.18
N HIS A 189 -17.56 -11.10 7.18
CA HIS A 189 -17.76 -10.39 8.42
C HIS A 189 -16.63 -9.41 8.66
N THR A 190 -16.95 -8.24 9.21
CA THR A 190 -15.94 -7.29 9.66
C THR A 190 -16.14 -6.86 11.10
N ARG A 191 -15.06 -6.39 11.70
CA ARG A 191 -15.05 -5.84 13.06
C ARG A 191 -14.00 -4.74 13.15
N PRO A 192 -14.32 -3.57 13.72
CA PRO A 192 -13.32 -2.53 13.97
C PRO A 192 -12.13 -3.02 14.79
N GLU A 193 -10.92 -2.57 14.46
CA GLU A 193 -9.75 -2.76 15.32
C GLU A 193 -9.89 -1.91 16.59
N GLY A 194 -9.50 -2.46 17.74
CA GLY A 194 -9.55 -1.75 19.01
C GLY A 194 -9.24 -2.61 20.22
N LEU A 195 -9.04 -1.96 21.36
CA LEU A 195 -8.85 -2.62 22.65
C LEU A 195 -10.22 -3.04 23.20
N GLY A 196 -10.66 -4.26 22.87
CA GLY A 196 -11.89 -4.87 23.38
C GLY A 196 -12.57 -5.78 22.36
N GLU A 197 -13.39 -6.73 22.84
CA GLU A 197 -14.22 -7.56 21.96
C GLU A 197 -15.43 -6.74 21.46
N GLN A 198 -15.33 -6.27 20.23
CA GLN A 198 -16.49 -5.75 19.49
C GLN A 198 -17.23 -6.92 18.80
N PRO A 199 -18.56 -6.81 18.57
CA PRO A 199 -19.27 -7.80 17.78
C PRO A 199 -18.82 -7.74 16.32
N TRP A 200 -18.91 -8.88 15.63
CA TRP A 200 -18.75 -8.95 14.18
C TRP A 200 -20.03 -8.48 13.48
N THR A 201 -19.88 -7.70 12.42
CA THR A 201 -20.97 -7.35 11.50
C THR A 201 -20.86 -8.24 10.27
N ARG A 202 -21.96 -8.89 9.87
CA ARG A 202 -22.01 -9.59 8.58
C ARG A 202 -22.27 -8.55 7.49
N ASN A 203 -21.31 -8.39 6.59
CA ASN A 203 -21.36 -7.41 5.51
C ASN A 203 -21.87 -7.99 4.20
N ALA A 204 -21.59 -9.27 3.95
CA ALA A 204 -22.07 -9.95 2.77
C ALA A 204 -22.30 -11.43 3.03
N SER A 205 -23.18 -12.04 2.23
CA SER A 205 -23.34 -13.48 2.10
C SER A 205 -23.45 -13.85 0.63
N GLY A 206 -23.21 -15.12 0.32
CA GLY A 206 -23.25 -15.55 -1.06
C GLY A 206 -23.15 -17.06 -1.24
N ARG A 207 -23.18 -17.47 -2.50
CA ARG A 207 -23.11 -18.85 -2.94
C ARG A 207 -22.04 -19.01 -4.01
N LEU A 208 -21.11 -19.93 -3.76
CA LEU A 208 -20.07 -20.35 -4.68
C LEU A 208 -20.50 -21.65 -5.33
N ALA A 209 -20.27 -21.81 -6.62
CA ALA A 209 -20.58 -23.01 -7.37
C ALA A 209 -19.41 -23.39 -8.27
N VAL A 210 -19.45 -24.63 -8.75
CA VAL A 210 -18.59 -25.07 -9.86
C VAL A 210 -19.36 -24.85 -11.15
N GLY A 211 -18.77 -24.14 -12.09
CA GLY A 211 -19.34 -23.91 -13.40
C GLY A 211 -18.76 -22.68 -14.08
N GLU A 212 -19.03 -22.59 -15.37
CA GLU A 212 -18.63 -21.44 -16.17
C GLU A 212 -19.88 -20.84 -16.79
N ARG A 213 -20.05 -19.52 -16.64
CA ARG A 213 -21.02 -18.77 -17.43
C ARG A 213 -20.26 -18.06 -18.55
N ARG A 214 -20.52 -18.47 -19.78
CA ARG A 214 -20.05 -17.76 -20.98
C ARG A 214 -21.20 -16.97 -21.58
N ASP A 215 -20.98 -15.69 -21.77
CA ASP A 215 -21.85 -14.87 -22.63
C ASP A 215 -21.27 -14.85 -24.04
N ASP A 216 -22.15 -14.87 -25.04
CA ASP A 216 -21.78 -14.79 -26.46
C ASP A 216 -21.45 -13.33 -26.83
N PHE A 217 -20.32 -12.82 -26.33
CA PHE A 217 -19.79 -11.50 -26.69
C PHE A 217 -18.41 -11.61 -27.35
N ASP A 218 -18.29 -11.09 -28.58
CA ASP A 218 -17.03 -11.03 -29.30
C ASP A 218 -16.29 -9.73 -28.99
N ALA A 219 -15.25 -9.82 -28.16
CA ALA A 219 -14.39 -8.71 -27.79
C ALA A 219 -13.21 -8.49 -28.77
N THR A 220 -13.08 -9.27 -29.86
CA THR A 220 -11.92 -9.15 -30.79
C THR A 220 -12.03 -7.96 -31.74
N ALA A 221 -13.24 -7.46 -32.01
CA ALA A 221 -13.49 -6.25 -32.78
C ALA A 221 -13.86 -5.10 -31.84
N TRP A 222 -12.93 -4.14 -31.65
CA TRP A 222 -13.09 -3.02 -30.71
C TRP A 222 -12.81 -1.65 -31.36
N PRO A 223 -13.67 -0.62 -31.14
CA PRO A 223 -14.98 -0.72 -30.50
C PRO A 223 -15.97 -1.54 -31.37
N PRO A 224 -17.05 -2.09 -30.78
CA PRO A 224 -17.99 -2.92 -31.52
C PRO A 224 -18.58 -2.22 -32.74
N ALA A 225 -18.69 -2.94 -33.86
CA ALA A 225 -19.22 -2.37 -35.11
C ALA A 225 -20.64 -1.80 -34.91
N GLY A 226 -20.85 -0.59 -35.43
CA GLY A 226 -22.12 0.13 -35.32
C GLY A 226 -22.40 0.73 -33.94
N ALA A 227 -21.41 0.74 -33.03
CA ALA A 227 -21.52 1.46 -31.76
C ALA A 227 -21.03 2.90 -31.92
N GLU A 228 -21.81 3.85 -31.41
CA GLU A 228 -21.50 5.29 -31.46
C GLU A 228 -20.80 5.71 -30.16
N PRO A 229 -19.73 6.52 -30.23
CA PRO A 229 -19.03 7.00 -29.04
C PRO A 229 -19.91 7.92 -28.20
N VAL A 230 -19.80 7.80 -26.88
CA VAL A 230 -20.46 8.65 -25.90
C VAL A 230 -19.40 9.48 -25.17
N GLY A 231 -19.59 10.79 -25.13
CA GLY A 231 -18.69 11.70 -24.42
C GLY A 231 -18.75 11.49 -22.91
N LEU A 232 -17.57 11.48 -22.27
CA LEU A 232 -17.41 11.33 -20.82
C LEU A 232 -16.99 12.64 -20.13
N ASP A 233 -17.00 13.76 -20.86
CA ASP A 233 -16.60 15.07 -20.33
C ASP A 233 -17.47 15.44 -19.12
N GLY A 234 -16.84 15.76 -18.00
CA GLY A 234 -17.55 16.13 -16.78
C GLY A 234 -18.20 14.97 -16.03
N PHE A 235 -18.00 13.71 -16.45
CA PHE A 235 -18.68 12.56 -15.86
C PHE A 235 -18.37 12.40 -14.37
N TYR A 236 -17.09 12.39 -14.00
CA TYR A 236 -16.67 12.23 -12.61
C TYR A 236 -16.91 13.49 -11.78
N GLU A 237 -16.83 14.68 -12.38
CA GLU A 237 -17.22 15.93 -11.75
C GLU A 237 -18.71 15.93 -11.39
N GLY A 238 -19.58 15.47 -12.30
CA GLY A 238 -21.02 15.33 -12.06
C GLY A 238 -21.35 14.30 -10.97
N LEU A 239 -20.59 13.20 -10.89
CA LEU A 239 -20.70 12.25 -9.77
C LEU A 239 -20.30 12.89 -8.44
N ALA A 240 -19.23 13.69 -8.43
CA ALA A 240 -18.78 14.40 -7.24
C ALA A 240 -19.79 15.46 -6.76
N GLU A 241 -20.49 16.14 -7.68
CA GLU A 241 -21.62 17.02 -7.34
C GLU A 241 -22.77 16.26 -6.67
N GLY A 242 -22.96 14.99 -7.02
CA GLY A 242 -23.86 14.05 -6.36
C GLY A 242 -23.30 13.38 -5.10
N GLU A 243 -22.16 13.87 -4.58
CA GLU A 243 -21.44 13.37 -3.40
C GLU A 243 -20.82 11.96 -3.57
N TYR A 244 -20.64 11.51 -4.81
CA TYR A 244 -19.84 10.33 -5.17
C TYR A 244 -18.43 10.78 -5.57
N VAL A 245 -17.54 10.81 -4.59
CA VAL A 245 -16.17 11.33 -4.75
C VAL A 245 -15.22 10.17 -4.99
N TYR A 246 -15.07 9.80 -6.26
CA TYR A 246 -14.07 8.82 -6.68
C TYR A 246 -12.69 9.48 -6.86
N GLY A 247 -11.67 8.92 -6.25
CA GLY A 247 -10.27 9.29 -6.46
C GLY A 247 -9.67 8.59 -7.69
N PRO A 248 -8.40 8.88 -8.03
CA PRO A 248 -7.78 8.49 -9.30
C PRO A 248 -7.81 6.98 -9.59
N VAL A 249 -7.76 6.12 -8.57
CA VAL A 249 -7.79 4.66 -8.78
C VAL A 249 -9.18 4.16 -9.21
N PHE A 250 -10.25 4.81 -8.76
CA PHE A 250 -11.64 4.45 -9.13
C PHE A 250 -12.16 5.21 -10.36
N GLN A 251 -11.43 6.22 -10.84
CA GLN A 251 -11.74 6.91 -12.10
C GLN A 251 -11.23 6.13 -13.32
N GLY A 252 -11.66 4.87 -13.43
CA GLY A 252 -11.13 3.92 -14.41
C GLY A 252 -11.83 3.92 -15.77
N LEU A 253 -12.99 4.58 -15.92
CA LEU A 253 -13.76 4.60 -17.17
C LEU A 253 -13.07 5.48 -18.22
N ARG A 254 -12.59 4.88 -19.32
CA ARG A 254 -11.76 5.55 -20.34
C ARG A 254 -12.54 5.95 -21.57
N ALA A 255 -13.42 5.07 -22.02
CA ALA A 255 -14.22 5.31 -23.21
C ALA A 255 -15.53 4.52 -23.12
N LEU A 256 -16.54 5.03 -23.80
CA LEU A 256 -17.89 4.47 -23.79
C LEU A 256 -18.48 4.53 -25.19
N TRP A 257 -19.18 3.47 -25.59
CA TRP A 257 -19.93 3.42 -26.84
C TRP A 257 -21.32 2.84 -26.59
N ARG A 258 -22.28 3.24 -27.42
CA ARG A 258 -23.67 2.76 -27.34
C ARG A 258 -24.13 2.19 -28.67
N ARG A 259 -24.83 1.05 -28.62
CA ARG A 259 -25.52 0.46 -29.78
C ARG A 259 -26.90 -0.02 -29.35
N GLY A 260 -27.94 0.75 -29.68
CA GLY A 260 -29.28 0.47 -29.17
C GLY A 260 -29.33 0.59 -27.64
N ASP A 261 -29.64 -0.51 -26.96
CA ASP A 261 -29.68 -0.59 -25.50
C ASP A 261 -28.36 -1.11 -24.88
N ASP A 262 -27.43 -1.59 -25.71
CA ASP A 262 -26.12 -2.06 -25.26
C ASP A 262 -25.18 -0.89 -25.01
N VAL A 263 -24.44 -0.98 -23.90
CA VAL A 263 -23.35 -0.07 -23.54
C VAL A 263 -22.06 -0.86 -23.50
N PHE A 264 -21.03 -0.34 -24.16
CA PHE A 264 -19.68 -0.90 -24.17
C PHE A 264 -18.75 0.09 -23.50
N ALA A 265 -17.87 -0.40 -22.64
CA ALA A 265 -16.97 0.43 -21.85
C ALA A 265 -15.54 -0.10 -21.96
N GLU A 266 -14.59 0.82 -22.08
CA GLU A 266 -13.18 0.55 -21.84
C GLU A 266 -12.83 1.05 -20.44
N VAL A 267 -12.30 0.16 -19.60
CA VAL A 267 -11.89 0.47 -18.24
C VAL A 267 -10.45 0.08 -18.01
N ALA A 268 -9.72 0.91 -17.26
CA ALA A 268 -8.32 0.66 -16.97
C ALA A 268 -7.91 1.26 -15.62
N LEU A 269 -7.15 0.46 -14.85
CA LEU A 269 -6.42 0.97 -13.69
C LEU A 269 -5.38 2.01 -14.13
N PRO A 270 -5.03 2.99 -13.28
CA PRO A 270 -3.87 3.84 -13.50
C PRO A 270 -2.60 3.02 -13.71
N GLU A 271 -1.67 3.47 -14.56
CA GLU A 271 -0.44 2.75 -14.91
C GLU A 271 0.35 2.29 -13.68
N HIS A 272 0.48 3.16 -12.67
CA HIS A 272 1.19 2.86 -11.43
C HIS A 272 0.51 1.80 -10.54
N LYS A 273 -0.70 1.34 -10.88
CA LYS A 273 -1.46 0.29 -10.18
C LYS A 273 -1.63 -1.00 -10.98
N GLN A 274 -1.14 -1.06 -12.22
CA GLN A 274 -1.31 -2.26 -13.04
C GLN A 274 -0.56 -3.48 -12.47
N ALA A 275 0.64 -3.28 -11.90
CA ALA A 275 1.40 -4.36 -11.26
C ALA A 275 0.67 -4.91 -10.01
N ASP A 276 0.11 -4.03 -9.18
CA ASP A 276 -0.70 -4.41 -8.00
C ASP A 276 -1.98 -5.15 -8.43
N GLY A 277 -2.57 -4.74 -9.56
CA GLY A 277 -3.77 -5.34 -10.13
C GLY A 277 -3.63 -6.84 -10.45
N ALA A 278 -2.43 -7.31 -10.78
CA ALA A 278 -2.16 -8.71 -11.08
C ALA A 278 -2.19 -9.64 -9.84
N LEU A 279 -2.25 -9.07 -8.64
CA LEU A 279 -2.40 -9.81 -7.38
C LEU A 279 -3.86 -10.12 -7.03
N PHE A 280 -4.79 -9.59 -7.81
CA PHE A 280 -6.22 -9.80 -7.69
C PHE A 280 -6.71 -10.66 -8.86
N ALA A 281 -7.80 -11.41 -8.66
CA ALA A 281 -8.51 -12.01 -9.78
C ALA A 281 -9.11 -10.90 -10.67
N LEU A 282 -9.74 -9.92 -10.04
CA LEU A 282 -10.11 -8.66 -10.68
C LEU A 282 -10.02 -7.51 -9.67
N HIS A 283 -9.11 -6.57 -9.90
CA HIS A 283 -8.91 -5.46 -8.96
C HIS A 283 -10.25 -4.73 -8.69
N PRO A 284 -10.67 -4.52 -7.42
CA PRO A 284 -11.99 -3.98 -7.10
C PRO A 284 -12.32 -2.66 -7.79
N ALA A 285 -11.36 -1.72 -7.84
CA ALA A 285 -11.54 -0.45 -8.54
C ALA A 285 -11.73 -0.57 -10.06
N LEU A 286 -11.16 -1.62 -10.70
CA LEU A 286 -11.36 -1.87 -12.13
C LEU A 286 -12.78 -2.38 -12.40
N LEU A 287 -13.25 -3.33 -11.58
CA LEU A 287 -14.62 -3.82 -11.66
C LEU A 287 -15.64 -2.72 -11.34
N ASP A 288 -15.33 -1.87 -10.36
CA ASP A 288 -16.20 -0.75 -9.96
C ASP A 288 -16.33 0.27 -11.10
N ALA A 289 -15.22 0.62 -11.75
CA ALA A 289 -15.22 1.49 -12.92
C ALA A 289 -16.06 0.91 -14.09
N ALA A 290 -16.13 -0.41 -14.25
CA ALA A 290 -17.00 -1.03 -15.24
C ALA A 290 -18.49 -0.83 -14.91
N GLN A 291 -18.84 -0.81 -13.61
CA GLN A 291 -20.20 -0.54 -13.17
C GLN A 291 -20.62 0.92 -13.39
N HIS A 292 -19.67 1.87 -13.46
CA HIS A 292 -19.99 3.27 -13.77
C HIS A 292 -20.64 3.43 -15.15
N ALA A 293 -20.34 2.53 -16.10
CA ALA A 293 -20.98 2.48 -17.41
C ALA A 293 -22.50 2.19 -17.33
N ALA A 294 -22.98 1.55 -16.25
CA ALA A 294 -24.39 1.28 -16.05
C ALA A 294 -25.24 2.56 -15.98
N GLY A 295 -24.65 3.69 -15.57
CA GLY A 295 -25.30 5.01 -15.56
C GLY A 295 -25.75 5.49 -16.95
N PHE A 296 -25.25 4.87 -18.02
CA PHE A 296 -25.61 5.20 -19.41
C PHE A 296 -26.62 4.23 -20.03
N THR A 297 -27.10 3.25 -19.25
CA THR A 297 -28.15 2.31 -19.66
C THR A 297 -29.55 2.85 -19.34
N ALA A 298 -30.60 2.28 -19.94
CA ALA A 298 -32.00 2.64 -19.67
C ALA A 298 -32.47 2.36 -18.22
N ILE A 299 -31.64 1.69 -17.40
CA ILE A 299 -31.91 1.38 -15.99
C ILE A 299 -31.68 2.61 -15.09
N ALA A 300 -31.01 3.64 -15.59
CA ALA A 300 -30.80 4.91 -14.89
C ALA A 300 -32.11 5.72 -14.80
N VAL A 301 -32.98 5.36 -13.85
CA VAL A 301 -34.15 6.17 -13.49
C VAL A 301 -33.69 7.23 -12.48
N ASP A 302 -33.79 8.51 -12.88
CA ASP A 302 -33.63 9.74 -12.07
C ASP A 302 -32.21 10.30 -11.82
N GLY A 303 -31.18 9.92 -12.58
CA GLY A 303 -29.88 10.62 -12.54
C GLY A 303 -29.15 10.57 -11.20
N ARG A 304 -29.56 9.68 -10.29
CA ARG A 304 -28.88 9.41 -9.03
C ARG A 304 -28.00 8.18 -9.19
N ALA A 305 -26.72 8.30 -8.86
CA ALA A 305 -25.88 7.12 -8.69
C ALA A 305 -26.52 6.23 -7.61
N ARG A 306 -26.53 4.92 -7.87
CA ARG A 306 -26.99 3.89 -6.95
C ARG A 306 -25.78 3.11 -6.51
N LEU A 307 -25.62 2.96 -5.21
CA LEU A 307 -24.68 1.98 -4.68
C LEU A 307 -25.31 0.59 -4.85
N PRO A 308 -24.51 -0.45 -5.14
CA PRO A 308 -24.99 -1.82 -5.33
C PRO A 308 -25.37 -2.46 -3.98
N PHE A 309 -26.26 -1.85 -3.23
CA PHE A 309 -26.92 -2.44 -2.07
C PHE A 309 -28.31 -2.90 -2.49
N SER A 310 -28.65 -4.14 -2.15
CA SER A 310 -29.99 -4.71 -2.29
C SER A 310 -30.83 -4.43 -1.06
#